data_AF-A0A925FGW7-F1
#
_entry.id   AF-A0A925FGW7-F1
#
_cell.length_a   1.000
_cell.length_b   1.000
_cell.length_c   1.000
_cell.angle_alpha   90.00
_cell.angle_beta   90.00
_cell.angle_gamma   90.00
#
_symmetry.space_group_name_H-M   'P 1'
#
loop_
_entity.id
_entity.type
_entity.pdbx_description
1 polymer ?
#
loop_
_entity_poly.entity_id
_entity_poly.type
_entity_poly.pdbx_seq_one_letter_code
_entity_poly.pdbx_strand_id
1 'polypeptide(L)'
;MSARSLRITGLGLVALTCLGATRVGAQERRRSPDGGGAPPVGAPTYPRMPFAGAWQGTRRMEEGPGSTNATPYVMVIESDSAGRRYSGYALLPGGHKAPVQRLTEANGVLSWHQANSGGGTWVYTARLVGRERIEGTLVLRDWPQGGGASPSGTLTLVRRPPA
;
A
#
# COMPACT_ATOMS: atom_id res chain seq x y z
N MET A 1 -48.22 39.57 -51.33
CA MET A 1 -47.94 40.43 -50.16
C MET A 1 -46.55 40.08 -49.61
N SER A 2 -45.68 41.09 -49.43
CA SER A 2 -44.36 41.12 -48.74
C SER A 2 -43.27 40.14 -49.19
N ALA A 3 -42.17 40.60 -49.82
CA ALA A 3 -40.96 41.21 -49.22
C ALA A 3 -40.06 40.16 -48.52
N ARG A 4 -38.74 40.05 -48.66
CA ARG A 4 -37.66 40.90 -49.20
C ARG A 4 -36.41 40.01 -49.38
N SER A 5 -35.58 40.29 -50.38
CA SER A 5 -34.17 39.89 -50.35
C SER A 5 -33.38 40.76 -49.37
N LEU A 6 -32.45 40.16 -48.63
CA LEU A 6 -31.28 40.86 -48.07
C LEU A 6 -30.07 39.93 -48.14
N ARG A 7 -29.09 40.29 -48.97
CA ARG A 7 -27.70 39.82 -48.86
C ARG A 7 -27.03 40.69 -47.80
N ILE A 8 -26.12 40.14 -46.99
CA ILE A 8 -24.89 40.80 -46.54
C ILE A 8 -23.91 39.74 -46.04
N THR A 9 -22.71 39.85 -46.61
CA THR A 9 -21.44 39.19 -46.34
C THR A 9 -20.94 39.53 -44.92
N GLY A 10 -20.44 38.54 -44.19
CA GLY A 10 -19.74 38.76 -42.92
C GLY A 10 -18.74 37.64 -42.66
N LEU A 11 -17.48 37.90 -43.00
CA LEU A 11 -16.34 37.09 -42.54
C LEU A 11 -16.34 37.07 -41.00
N GLY A 12 -16.29 35.88 -40.41
CA GLY A 12 -16.14 35.68 -38.97
C GLY A 12 -15.50 34.33 -38.70
N LEU A 13 -14.17 34.29 -38.83
CA LEU A 13 -13.31 33.18 -38.44
C LEU A 13 -13.38 33.02 -36.90
N VAL A 14 -13.93 31.91 -36.40
CA VAL A 14 -13.64 31.43 -35.04
C VAL A 14 -13.31 29.94 -35.12
N ALA A 15 -12.02 29.66 -35.19
CA ALA A 15 -11.47 28.34 -34.97
C ALA A 15 -11.62 27.98 -33.48
N LEU A 16 -12.44 26.99 -33.16
CA LEU A 16 -12.42 26.33 -31.86
C LEU A 16 -11.65 25.00 -32.01
N THR A 17 -10.35 25.06 -31.72
CA THR A 17 -9.50 23.92 -31.48
C THR A 17 -9.94 23.22 -30.19
N CYS A 18 -10.69 22.13 -30.30
CA CYS A 18 -10.87 21.20 -29.18
C CYS A 18 -9.58 20.38 -28.99
N LEU A 19 -8.57 20.99 -28.37
CA LEU A 19 -7.45 20.30 -27.73
C LEU A 19 -7.96 19.71 -26.40
N GLY A 20 -8.70 18.61 -26.51
CA GLY A 20 -9.03 17.75 -25.37
C GLY A 20 -8.10 16.56 -25.36
N ALA A 21 -6.91 16.71 -24.78
CA ALA A 21 -6.00 15.61 -24.53
C ALA A 21 -6.67 14.57 -23.62
N THR A 22 -7.25 13.53 -24.22
CA THR A 22 -7.72 12.36 -23.49
C THR A 22 -6.51 11.62 -22.95
N ARG A 23 -6.34 11.68 -21.63
CA ARG A 23 -5.41 10.88 -20.85
C ARG A 23 -5.71 9.39 -21.09
N VAL A 24 -4.95 8.76 -21.98
CA VAL A 24 -4.73 7.32 -21.95
C VAL A 24 -3.51 7.16 -21.02
N GLY A 25 -3.64 6.66 -19.81
CA GLY A 25 -4.33 5.42 -19.45
C GLY A 25 -3.26 4.32 -19.40
N ALA A 26 -2.79 4.03 -18.19
CA ALA A 26 -2.00 2.87 -17.81
C ALA A 26 -0.70 2.61 -18.61
N GLN A 27 0.43 3.03 -18.02
CA GLN A 27 1.70 2.34 -18.27
C GLN A 27 1.56 0.92 -17.71
N GLU A 28 1.09 0.00 -18.55
CA GLU A 28 1.14 -1.44 -18.32
C GLU A 28 2.62 -1.84 -18.28
N ARG A 29 3.21 -1.77 -17.08
CA ARG A 29 4.54 -2.33 -16.84
C ARG A 29 4.44 -3.83 -17.09
N ARG A 30 5.02 -4.24 -18.23
CA ARG A 30 5.23 -5.63 -18.64
C ARG A 30 5.64 -6.48 -17.44
N ARG A 31 4.83 -7.48 -17.12
CA ARG A 31 5.11 -8.51 -16.12
C ARG A 31 6.24 -9.39 -16.68
N SER A 32 7.34 -9.53 -15.94
CA SER A 32 8.29 -10.62 -16.21
C SER A 32 7.64 -11.96 -15.84
N PRO A 33 7.80 -13.01 -16.66
CA PRO A 33 7.27 -14.34 -16.38
C PRO A 33 8.00 -15.03 -15.22
N ASP A 34 9.22 -14.60 -14.90
CA ASP A 34 9.99 -15.09 -13.77
C ASP A 34 9.70 -14.22 -12.54
N GLY A 35 8.71 -14.68 -11.75
CA GLY A 35 8.29 -14.07 -10.49
C GLY A 35 9.47 -13.91 -9.53
N GLY A 36 9.96 -12.68 -9.43
CA GLY A 36 11.12 -12.37 -8.59
C GLY A 36 11.56 -10.93 -8.81
N GLY A 37 10.63 -9.98 -8.69
CA GLY A 37 11.02 -8.57 -8.64
C GLY A 37 12.05 -8.37 -7.53
N ALA A 38 13.18 -7.74 -7.85
CA ALA A 38 14.19 -7.40 -6.86
C ALA A 38 13.50 -6.73 -5.65
N PRO A 39 13.83 -7.16 -4.42
CA PRO A 39 13.08 -6.70 -3.27
C PRO A 39 13.36 -5.19 -3.10
N PRO A 40 12.35 -4.38 -2.75
CA PRO A 40 12.40 -2.94 -2.84
C PRO A 40 13.53 -2.39 -1.97
N VAL A 41 14.30 -1.48 -2.57
CA VAL A 41 15.31 -0.70 -1.88
C VAL A 41 14.64 0.31 -0.95
N GLY A 42 15.34 0.76 0.09
CA GLY A 42 14.82 1.75 1.02
C GLY A 42 14.45 3.07 0.33
N ALA A 43 13.53 3.81 0.94
CA ALA A 43 13.24 5.20 0.57
C ALA A 43 13.88 6.14 1.60
N PRO A 44 14.18 7.40 1.24
CA PRO A 44 14.59 8.42 2.19
C PRO A 44 13.60 8.54 3.36
N THR A 45 14.08 8.86 4.56
CA THR A 45 13.18 9.11 5.69
C THR A 45 12.46 10.45 5.51
N TYR A 46 11.14 10.45 5.65
CA TYR A 46 10.34 11.67 5.66
C TYR A 46 9.90 11.99 7.10
N PRO A 47 10.37 13.10 7.71
CA PRO A 47 10.05 13.39 9.12
C PRO A 47 8.54 13.50 9.42
N ARG A 48 7.75 13.98 8.44
CA ARG A 48 6.29 14.09 8.56
C ARG A 48 5.56 12.76 8.33
N MET A 49 6.25 11.80 7.73
CA MET A 49 5.72 10.50 7.35
C MET A 49 6.69 9.41 7.80
N PRO A 50 6.92 9.25 9.11
CA PRO A 50 8.03 8.46 9.61
C PRO A 50 7.91 6.95 9.32
N PHE A 51 6.70 6.46 9.07
CA PHE A 51 6.48 5.06 8.65
C PHE A 51 6.71 4.82 7.14
N ALA A 52 6.77 5.85 6.29
CA ALA A 52 6.97 5.66 4.85
C ALA A 52 8.35 5.07 4.55
N GLY A 53 8.42 4.04 3.73
CA GLY A 53 9.64 3.34 3.34
C GLY A 53 9.45 1.82 3.17
N ALA A 54 10.54 1.14 2.82
CA ALA A 54 10.61 -0.32 2.79
C ALA A 54 11.12 -0.85 4.13
N TRP A 55 10.43 -1.85 4.66
CA TRP A 55 10.66 -2.44 5.98
C TRP A 55 10.76 -3.95 5.85
N GLN A 56 11.68 -4.55 6.60
CA GLN A 56 11.89 -6.00 6.62
C GLN A 56 12.13 -6.49 8.04
N GLY A 57 11.58 -7.65 8.36
CA GLY A 57 11.91 -8.37 9.57
C GLY A 57 11.08 -9.64 9.68
N THR A 58 10.49 -9.87 10.84
CA THR A 58 9.83 -11.14 11.15
C THR A 58 8.50 -10.96 11.86
N ARG A 59 7.60 -11.92 11.64
CA ARG A 59 6.42 -12.17 12.45
C ARG A 59 6.67 -13.43 13.27
N ARG A 60 6.34 -13.42 14.55
CA ARG A 60 6.44 -14.59 15.41
C ARG A 60 5.06 -14.89 15.96
N MET A 61 4.51 -16.06 15.64
CA MET A 61 3.19 -16.48 16.10
C MET A 61 3.33 -17.32 17.37
N GLU A 62 2.43 -17.11 18.31
CA GLU A 62 2.34 -17.87 19.55
C GLU A 62 1.47 -19.11 19.31
N GLU A 63 2.01 -20.11 18.60
CA GLU A 63 1.34 -21.40 18.44
C GLU A 63 1.71 -22.34 19.60
N GLY A 64 1.13 -22.09 20.79
CA GLY A 64 1.31 -22.95 21.96
C GLY A 64 2.71 -22.94 22.60
N PRO A 65 2.91 -23.67 23.72
CA PRO A 65 4.15 -23.64 24.47
C PRO A 65 5.30 -24.24 23.65
N GLY A 66 6.26 -23.38 23.26
CA GLY A 66 7.48 -23.75 22.55
C GLY A 66 7.53 -23.39 21.06
N SER A 67 6.46 -22.87 20.47
CA SER A 67 6.52 -22.37 19.08
C SER A 67 7.36 -21.09 19.00
N THR A 68 8.40 -21.15 18.18
CA THR A 68 9.36 -20.07 17.95
C THR A 68 9.47 -19.70 16.47
N ASN A 69 8.48 -20.07 15.67
CA ASN A 69 8.51 -19.90 14.23
C ASN A 69 8.42 -18.40 13.87
N ALA A 70 9.59 -17.82 13.58
CA ALA A 70 9.72 -16.48 13.04
C ALA A 70 9.62 -16.55 11.51
N THR A 71 8.53 -16.06 10.94
CA THR A 71 8.34 -15.99 9.48
C THR A 71 8.84 -14.65 8.95
N PRO A 72 9.68 -14.61 7.91
CA PRO A 72 10.06 -13.37 7.25
C PRO A 72 8.86 -12.56 6.80
N TYR A 73 8.95 -11.24 6.93
CA TYR A 73 7.94 -10.29 6.50
C TYR A 73 8.60 -9.04 5.92
N VAL A 74 8.13 -8.62 4.75
CA VAL A 74 8.59 -7.39 4.09
C VAL A 74 7.36 -6.56 3.76
N MET A 75 7.41 -5.27 4.11
CA MET A 75 6.33 -4.32 3.89
C MET A 75 6.89 -3.06 3.26
N VAL A 76 6.17 -2.53 2.28
CA VAL A 76 6.41 -1.19 1.73
C VAL A 76 5.26 -0.31 2.15
N ILE A 77 5.58 0.81 2.76
CA ILE A 77 4.66 1.86 3.16
C ILE A 77 4.97 3.08 2.32
N GLU A 78 3.96 3.60 1.65
CA GLU A 78 4.03 4.77 0.79
C GLU A 78 3.20 5.88 1.44
N SER A 79 3.60 7.13 1.22
CA SER A 79 2.75 8.29 1.53
C SER A 79 2.16 8.84 0.25
N ASP A 80 0.95 9.41 0.34
CA ASP A 80 0.44 10.24 -0.74
C ASP A 80 1.32 11.49 -0.97
N SER A 81 1.16 12.13 -2.11
CA SER A 81 1.94 13.34 -2.48
C SER A 81 1.75 14.51 -1.51
N ALA A 82 0.62 14.54 -0.81
CA ALA A 82 0.31 15.53 0.19
C ALA A 82 0.95 15.23 1.56
N GLY A 83 1.49 14.02 1.76
CA GLY A 83 1.98 13.57 3.06
C GLY A 83 0.88 13.62 4.12
N ARG A 84 -0.31 13.09 3.81
CA ARG A 84 -1.48 12.99 4.69
C ARG A 84 -1.97 11.57 4.94
N ARG A 85 -1.68 10.63 4.03
CA ARG A 85 -2.18 9.26 4.12
C ARG A 85 -1.10 8.25 3.79
N TYR A 86 -1.20 7.10 4.43
CA TYR A 86 -0.39 5.94 4.11
C TYR A 86 -1.14 4.97 3.19
N SER A 87 -0.40 4.37 2.25
CA SER A 87 -0.77 3.16 1.52
C SER A 87 0.37 2.16 1.61
N GLY A 88 0.16 0.92 1.16
CA GLY A 88 1.26 -0.03 1.15
C GLY A 88 0.88 -1.43 0.70
N TYR A 89 1.89 -2.29 0.71
CA TYR A 89 1.76 -3.70 0.42
C TYR A 89 2.80 -4.51 1.18
N ALA A 90 2.46 -5.77 1.48
CA ALA A 90 3.43 -6.77 1.90
C ALA A 90 3.98 -7.51 0.68
N LEU A 91 5.23 -7.97 0.75
CA LEU A 91 5.77 -8.94 -0.19
C LEU A 91 5.63 -10.34 0.38
N LEU A 92 4.92 -11.18 -0.37
CA LEU A 92 4.79 -12.59 -0.09
C LEU A 92 6.02 -13.35 -0.62
N PRO A 93 6.23 -14.59 -0.17
CA PRO A 93 7.14 -15.52 -0.84
C PRO A 93 6.87 -15.53 -2.36
N GLY A 94 7.94 -15.58 -3.17
CA GLY A 94 7.86 -15.45 -4.64
C GLY A 94 7.73 -14.02 -5.16
N GLY A 95 7.79 -13.00 -4.29
CA GLY A 95 7.82 -11.59 -4.70
C GLY A 95 6.46 -11.00 -5.06
N HIS A 96 5.37 -11.74 -4.83
CA HIS A 96 4.01 -11.23 -5.05
C HIS A 96 3.67 -10.11 -4.06
N LYS A 97 3.01 -9.07 -4.56
CA LYS A 97 2.52 -7.97 -3.73
C LYS A 97 1.13 -8.30 -3.20
N ALA A 98 0.98 -8.31 -1.88
CA ALA A 98 -0.32 -8.36 -1.21
C ALA A 98 -0.65 -6.97 -0.67
N PRO A 99 -1.74 -6.31 -1.11
CA PRO A 99 -2.09 -4.99 -0.62
C PRO A 99 -2.36 -5.05 0.89
N VAL A 100 -1.85 -4.05 1.64
CA VAL A 100 -2.30 -3.86 3.03
C VAL A 100 -3.58 -3.02 3.00
N GLN A 101 -4.55 -3.43 3.79
CA GLN A 101 -5.87 -2.80 3.86
C GLN A 101 -5.97 -1.97 5.13
N ARG A 102 -6.82 -0.94 5.14
CA ARG A 102 -7.09 -0.11 6.32
C ARG A 102 -5.81 0.36 7.03
N LEU A 103 -4.80 0.76 6.24
CA LEU A 103 -3.54 1.28 6.78
C LEU A 103 -3.77 2.68 7.33
N THR A 104 -3.73 2.81 8.65
CA THR A 104 -4.02 4.05 9.36
C THR A 104 -2.96 4.30 10.41
N GLU A 105 -2.59 5.57 10.58
CA GLU A 105 -1.76 6.02 11.69
C GLU A 105 -2.61 6.90 12.61
N ALA A 106 -2.49 6.66 13.91
CA ALA A 106 -3.10 7.49 14.94
C ALA A 106 -2.23 7.47 16.20
N ASN A 107 -1.88 8.65 16.71
CA ASN A 107 -1.11 8.82 17.95
C ASN A 107 0.21 8.02 17.97
N GLY A 108 0.94 8.00 16.85
CA GLY A 108 2.20 7.28 16.70
C GLY A 108 2.05 5.77 16.53
N VAL A 109 0.83 5.27 16.35
CA VAL A 109 0.51 3.86 16.16
C VAL A 109 0.05 3.64 14.73
N LEU A 110 0.77 2.78 14.00
CA LEU A 110 0.38 2.31 12.69
C LEU A 110 -0.43 1.01 12.83
N SER A 111 -1.62 0.96 12.25
CA SER A 111 -2.44 -0.24 12.17
C SER A 111 -2.79 -0.55 10.72
N TRP A 112 -2.84 -1.83 10.38
CA TRP A 112 -3.28 -2.29 9.06
C TRP A 112 -3.83 -3.71 9.12
N HIS A 113 -4.52 -4.06 8.05
CA HIS A 113 -5.17 -5.33 7.84
C HIS A 113 -4.50 -6.06 6.68
N GLN A 114 -4.44 -7.40 6.77
CA GLN A 114 -4.00 -8.25 5.68
C GLN A 114 -4.87 -9.50 5.63
N ALA A 115 -5.37 -9.84 4.44
CA ALA A 115 -6.13 -11.07 4.25
C ALA A 115 -5.27 -12.30 4.59
N ASN A 116 -5.86 -13.26 5.29
CA ASN A 116 -5.24 -14.56 5.53
C ASN A 116 -5.76 -15.58 4.51
N SER A 117 -4.86 -16.36 3.90
CA SER A 117 -5.24 -17.33 2.86
C SER A 117 -6.17 -18.44 3.37
N GLY A 118 -6.08 -18.79 4.65
CA GLY A 118 -6.97 -19.75 5.32
C GLY A 118 -8.29 -19.15 5.83
N GLY A 119 -8.60 -17.91 5.46
CA GLY A 119 -9.75 -17.17 5.99
C GLY A 119 -9.41 -16.32 7.22
N GLY A 120 -10.26 -15.32 7.47
CA GLY A 120 -10.01 -14.28 8.47
C GLY A 120 -9.08 -13.17 7.99
N THR A 121 -8.79 -12.22 8.89
CA THR A 121 -7.95 -11.05 8.62
C THR A 121 -6.91 -10.87 9.71
N TRP A 122 -5.64 -10.83 9.32
CA TRP A 122 -4.57 -10.39 10.21
C TRP A 122 -4.71 -8.90 10.46
N VAL A 123 -4.82 -8.51 11.72
CA VAL A 123 -4.84 -7.12 12.17
C VAL A 123 -3.54 -6.85 12.90
N TYR A 124 -2.78 -5.89 12.39
CA TYR A 124 -1.50 -5.47 12.93
C TYR A 124 -1.63 -4.13 13.65
N THR A 125 -0.85 -3.98 14.71
CA THR A 125 -0.71 -2.70 15.44
C THR A 125 0.75 -2.55 15.83
N ALA A 126 1.38 -1.47 15.40
CA ALA A 126 2.82 -1.28 15.59
C ALA A 126 3.19 0.17 15.83
N ARG A 127 4.35 0.39 16.47
CA ARG A 127 4.93 1.70 16.74
C ARG A 127 6.36 1.75 16.23
N LEU A 128 6.86 2.96 15.99
CA LEU A 128 8.30 3.17 15.90
C LEU A 128 8.90 3.10 17.30
N VAL A 129 9.87 2.22 17.50
CA VAL A 129 10.71 2.19 18.72
C VAL A 129 12.06 2.87 18.49
N GLY A 130 12.32 3.27 17.25
CA GLY A 130 13.42 4.10 16.80
C GLY A 130 13.17 4.51 15.36
N ARG A 131 14.02 5.38 14.80
CA ARG A 131 13.87 5.89 13.43
C ARG A 131 13.81 4.78 12.36
N GLU A 132 14.55 3.70 12.62
CA GLU A 132 14.77 2.59 11.69
C GLU A 132 14.15 1.26 12.18
N ARG A 133 13.29 1.30 13.21
CA ARG A 133 12.71 0.08 13.78
C ARG A 133 11.24 0.24 14.16
N ILE A 134 10.42 -0.68 13.66
CA ILE A 134 9.01 -0.85 14.01
C ILE A 134 8.86 -2.12 14.85
N GLU A 135 8.08 -2.02 15.92
CA GLU A 135 7.67 -3.16 16.73
C GLU A 135 6.17 -3.13 16.96
N GLY A 136 5.56 -4.31 17.02
CA GLY A 136 4.12 -4.40 17.18
C GLY A 136 3.62 -5.81 17.44
N THR A 137 2.31 -5.93 17.36
CA THR A 137 1.58 -7.17 17.52
C THR A 137 0.70 -7.43 16.31
N LEU A 138 0.28 -8.69 16.18
CA LEU A 138 -0.68 -9.14 15.20
C LEU A 138 -1.67 -10.10 15.84
N VAL A 139 -2.90 -10.07 15.37
CA VAL A 139 -3.95 -11.01 15.75
C VAL A 139 -4.77 -11.39 14.53
N LEU A 140 -5.15 -12.66 14.42
CA LEU A 140 -6.03 -13.14 13.36
C LEU A 140 -7.49 -12.99 13.79
N ARG A 141 -8.21 -12.06 13.17
CA ARG A 141 -9.65 -11.86 13.39
C ARG A 141 -10.47 -12.76 12.48
N ASP A 142 -11.69 -13.05 12.91
CA ASP A 142 -12.68 -13.84 12.17
C ASP A 142 -12.15 -15.22 11.75
N TRP A 143 -11.39 -15.86 12.66
CA TRP A 143 -10.76 -17.15 12.42
C TRP A 143 -11.82 -18.26 12.28
N PRO A 144 -11.96 -18.90 11.10
CA PRO A 144 -13.07 -19.80 10.82
C PRO A 144 -13.04 -21.12 11.61
N GLN A 145 -11.94 -21.48 12.29
CA GLN A 145 -11.84 -22.77 13.00
C GLN A 145 -12.49 -22.80 14.39
N GLY A 146 -13.22 -21.74 14.79
CA GLY A 146 -14.39 -21.81 15.67
C GLY A 146 -14.26 -22.35 17.11
N GLY A 147 -13.08 -22.74 17.61
CA GLY A 147 -12.98 -23.44 18.90
C GLY A 147 -11.77 -23.13 19.78
N GLY A 148 -10.94 -22.14 19.43
CA GLY A 148 -9.72 -21.79 20.17
C GLY A 148 -9.46 -20.28 20.22
N ALA A 149 -8.46 -19.87 20.99
CA ALA A 149 -7.99 -18.49 21.01
C ALA A 149 -7.54 -18.09 19.60
N SER A 150 -7.88 -16.86 19.18
CA SER A 150 -7.41 -16.31 17.91
C SER A 150 -5.89 -16.31 17.87
N PRO A 151 -5.25 -16.83 16.80
CA PRO A 151 -3.80 -16.75 16.66
C PRO A 151 -3.30 -15.31 16.82
N SER A 152 -2.27 -15.14 17.64
CA SER A 152 -1.64 -13.84 17.90
C SER A 152 -0.12 -13.95 17.89
N GLY A 153 0.55 -12.81 17.88
CA GLY A 153 2.00 -12.78 17.87
C GLY A 153 2.59 -11.38 17.86
N THR A 154 3.89 -11.33 17.61
CA THR A 154 4.68 -10.11 17.53
C THR A 154 5.26 -9.87 16.14
N LEU A 155 5.52 -8.61 15.85
CA LEU A 155 6.12 -8.13 14.61
C LEU A 155 7.32 -7.25 14.94
N THR A 156 8.46 -7.52 14.32
CA THR A 156 9.63 -6.63 14.37
C THR A 156 10.08 -6.36 12.95
N LEU A 157 10.22 -5.08 12.58
CA LEU A 157 10.70 -4.65 11.27
C LEU A 157 11.82 -3.63 11.43
N VAL A 158 12.81 -3.74 10.55
CA VAL A 158 13.91 -2.80 10.39
C VAL A 158 13.78 -2.14 9.02
N ARG A 159 14.02 -0.83 8.95
CA ARG A 159 13.99 -0.12 7.67
C ARG A 159 15.13 -0.61 6.79
N ARG A 160 14.84 -0.79 5.51
CA ARG A 160 15.88 -1.03 4.51
C ARG A 160 16.61 0.28 4.18
N PRO A 161 17.94 0.25 4.03
CA PRO A 161 18.69 1.41 3.57
C PRO A 161 18.29 1.77 2.13
N PRO A 162 18.34 3.06 1.75
CA PRO A 162 18.26 3.45 0.35
C PRO A 162 19.41 2.82 -0.45
N ALA A 163 19.17 2.57 -1.73
CA ALA A 163 20.22 2.14 -2.67
C ALA A 163 21.13 3.31 -3.06
#